data_AF-A0A6N6SCU3-F1
#
_entry.id   AF-A0A6N6SCU3-F1
#
_cell.length_a   1.000
_cell.length_b   1.000
_cell.length_c   1.000
_cell.angle_alpha   90.00
_cell.angle_beta   90.00
_cell.angle_gamma   90.00
#
_symmetry.space_group_name_H-M   'P 1'
#
loop_
_entity.id
_entity.type
_entity.pdbx_description
1 polymer ?
#
loop_
_entity_poly.entity_id
_entity_poly.type
_entity_poly.pdbx_seq_one_letter_code
_entity_poly.pdbx_strand_id
1 'polypeptide(L)' 'MTDEIWKRREIESPCVRVCVVHPAEGLCVGCYRSVDE' A
#
# COMPACT_ATOMS: atom_id res chain seq x y z
N MET A 1 -14.59 -23.14 -4.01
CA MET A 1 -13.46 -23.42 -4.92
C MET A 1 -13.20 -22.17 -5.75
N THR A 2 -11.93 -21.92 -6.09
CA THR A 2 -11.41 -20.77 -6.88
C THR A 2 -11.09 -19.48 -6.13
N ASP A 3 -10.27 -19.57 -5.08
CA ASP A 3 -9.63 -18.36 -4.56
C ASP A 3 -8.23 -18.67 -4.04
N GLU A 4 -7.43 -19.35 -4.87
CA GLU A 4 -5.98 -19.28 -4.69
C GLU A 4 -5.54 -17.92 -5.28
N ILE A 5 -6.01 -16.84 -4.65
CA ILE A 5 -5.55 -15.48 -4.93
C ILE A 5 -4.07 -15.49 -4.62
N TRP A 6 -3.28 -15.14 -5.62
CA TRP A 6 -1.85 -14.89 -5.51
C TRP A 6 -1.60 -13.91 -4.35
N LYS A 7 -1.33 -14.44 -3.14
CA LYS A 7 -0.89 -13.64 -2.00
C LYS A 7 0.57 -13.29 -2.24
N ARG A 8 0.82 -12.10 -2.75
CA ARG A 8 2.16 -11.51 -2.71
C ARG A 8 2.53 -11.33 -1.23
N ARG A 9 3.79 -11.62 -0.87
CA ARG A 9 4.32 -11.30 0.47
C ARG A 9 4.65 -9.81 0.60
N GLU A 10 3.87 -8.95 -0.07
CA GLU A 10 3.99 -7.52 0.12
C GLU A 10 3.46 -7.19 1.52
N ILE A 11 4.08 -6.22 2.17
CA ILE A 11 3.56 -5.70 3.42
C ILE A 11 2.17 -5.13 3.12
N GLU A 12 1.19 -5.52 3.93
CA GLU A 12 -0.18 -5.08 3.75
C GLU A 12 -0.21 -3.55 3.86
N SER A 13 -0.42 -2.87 2.74
CA SER A 13 -0.56 -1.43 2.75
C SER A 13 -1.83 -1.10 3.55
N PRO A 14 -1.76 -0.26 4.60
CA PRO A 14 -2.93 0.12 5.38
C PRO A 14 -3.95 0.93 4.56
N CYS A 15 -3.59 1.35 3.34
CA CYS A 15 -4.51 1.94 2.37
C CYS A 15 -5.49 0.90 1.83
N VAL A 16 -6.74 0.92 2.29
CA VAL A 16 -7.72 -0.09 1.88
C VAL A 16 -8.21 0.09 0.44
N ARG A 17 -8.01 1.26 -0.21
CA ARG A 17 -8.59 1.55 -1.55
C ARG A 17 -7.82 2.50 -2.47
N VAL A 18 -7.02 3.43 -1.95
CA VAL A 18 -6.19 4.36 -2.74
C VAL A 18 -4.97 4.73 -1.90
N CYS A 19 -3.79 4.56 -2.47
CA CYS A 19 -2.52 4.99 -1.89
C CYS A 19 -1.91 6.00 -2.87
N VAL A 20 -2.04 7.29 -2.58
CA VAL A 20 -1.42 8.38 -3.37
C VAL A 20 -0.19 8.87 -2.61
N VAL A 21 0.99 8.77 -3.23
CA VAL A 21 2.23 9.26 -2.63
C VAL A 21 2.39 10.73 -2.97
N HIS A 22 2.57 11.57 -1.95
CA HIS A 22 2.91 12.97 -2.14
C HIS A 22 4.36 13.06 -2.62
N PRO A 23 4.62 13.58 -3.83
CA PRO A 23 5.95 13.50 -4.45
C PRO A 23 7.01 14.34 -3.75
N ALA A 24 6.63 15.41 -3.03
CA ALA A 24 7.57 16.24 -2.29
C ALA A 24 7.95 15.64 -0.93
N GLU A 25 7.05 14.87 -0.30
CA GLU A 25 7.28 14.29 1.03
C GLU A 25 7.65 12.80 0.97
N GLY A 26 7.38 12.11 -0.14
CA GLY A 26 7.62 10.67 -0.27
C GLY A 26 6.70 9.80 0.61
N LEU A 27 5.61 10.38 1.11
CA LEU A 27 4.66 9.72 2.00
C LEU A 27 3.31 9.52 1.32
N CYS A 28 2.62 8.45 1.67
CA CYS A 28 1.23 8.27 1.30
C CYS A 28 0.35 9.31 2.02
N VAL A 29 -0.46 10.07 1.28
CA VAL A 29 -1.39 11.07 1.83
C VAL A 29 -2.51 10.47 2.69
N GLY A 30 -2.74 9.16 2.60
CA GLY A 30 -3.78 8.46 3.33
C GLY A 30 -3.30 7.86 4.66
N CYS A 31 -2.18 7.15 4.63
CA CYS A 31 -1.66 6.44 5.80
C CYS A 31 -0.38 7.05 6.39
N TYR A 32 0.17 8.10 5.78
CA TYR A 32 1.40 8.79 6.18
C TYR A 32 2.63 7.88 6.29
N ARG A 33 2.61 6.70 5.64
CA ARG A 33 3.76 5.81 5.51
C ARG A 33 4.59 6.16 4.28
N SER A 34 5.89 5.93 4.37
CA SER A 34 6.81 5.95 3.22
C SER A 34 6.62 4.69 2.37
N VAL A 35 7.15 4.72 1.14
CA VAL A 35 7.14 3.57 0.21
C VAL A 35 8.07 2.42 0.66
N ASP A 36 8.96 2.70 1.61
CA ASP A 36 9.99 1.77 2.10
C ASP A 36 9.48 0.80 3.20
N GLU A 37 8.27 1.05 3.73
CA GLU A 37 7.64 0.36 4.87
C GLU A 37 6.45 -0.51 4.48
#